data_AF-A0A959MH73-F1
#
_entry.id   AF-A0A959MH73-F1
#
_cell.length_a   1.000
_cell.length_b   1.000
_cell.length_c   1.000
_cell.angle_alpha   90.00
_cell.angle_beta   90.00
_cell.angle_gamma   90.00
#
_symmetry.space_group_name_H-M   'P 1'
#
loop_
_entity.id
_entity.type
_entity.pdbx_description
1 polymer ?
#
loop_
_entity_poly.entity_id
_entity_poly.type
_entity_poly.pdbx_seq_one_letter_code
_entity_poly.pdbx_strand_id
1 'polypeptide(L)'
;MDKELERQEEQDGNWWEESLTRRQAGKRLAVIGAGAALLTSAGVMIGCGEDEFDDEELAANAKDAIDIQKESGWNVGADTKSLTLRNASLIDSKESADGWKAYTDPEKLRTAWGPTETTNQKFVSSELINSLNQPTLKSSIQPVHSPTMDEAYARGLGMKELLKESKNPETTALIVDLPGPEAVAYAAALSDYADVVTTFDNWPHPNGVVPSQETLGALLYYAQEVEENKAKRAADAPTLFVMDSNRLAAYKDAGEEFDNRYIATMPTADNLKSENVTGLIYAAPDNTRTQELDDLNEDFVSYREAGIDVTMMPLTDFQPPSAESIAEHGDVEASTTTHRTYYYGGHPYYSPFFYSYYPMFLPVRSYNYSSMSAPSRVGKPNYTPTRRPTMFSSSTQGGKAGVGKAKPAGFGRVSTRTVNGKTSYTSASSSRARSSSGRSGSFGRSGGRGSSG
;
A
#
# COMPACT_ATOMS: atom_id res chain seq x y z
N MET A 1 16.26 15.09 32.04
CA MET A 1 16.61 14.88 30.62
C MET A 1 16.58 13.39 30.30
N ASP A 2 17.30 12.54 31.03
CA ASP A 2 17.29 11.08 30.79
C ASP A 2 15.93 10.39 30.99
N LYS A 3 15.15 10.77 32.02
CA LYS A 3 13.82 10.15 32.28
C LYS A 3 12.72 10.53 31.28
N GLU A 4 12.94 11.55 30.47
CA GLU A 4 11.96 12.03 29.48
C GLU A 4 12.23 11.36 28.13
N LEU A 5 13.50 11.08 27.83
CA LEU A 5 13.93 10.23 26.72
C LEU A 5 13.52 8.76 26.93
N GLU A 6 13.76 8.18 28.12
CA GLU A 6 13.30 6.80 28.43
C GLU A 6 11.77 6.64 28.29
N ARG A 7 11.01 7.68 28.66
CA ARG A 7 9.54 7.63 28.60
C ARG A 7 9.00 7.83 27.18
N GLN A 8 9.73 8.56 26.31
CA GLN A 8 9.44 8.62 24.88
C GLN A 8 9.78 7.29 24.18
N GLU A 9 10.91 6.66 24.50
CA GLU A 9 11.27 5.35 23.95
C GLU A 9 10.28 4.23 24.36
N GLU A 10 9.79 4.22 25.62
CA GLU A 10 8.76 3.26 26.06
C GLU A 10 7.38 3.53 25.44
N GLN A 11 7.02 4.78 25.13
CA GLN A 11 5.76 5.11 24.45
C GLN A 11 5.81 4.81 22.95
N ASP A 12 6.94 5.13 22.30
CA ASP A 12 7.20 4.77 20.90
C ASP A 12 7.28 3.26 20.71
N GLY A 13 7.58 2.52 21.78
CA GLY A 13 7.66 1.06 21.84
C GLY A 13 6.33 0.30 22.00
N ASN A 14 5.21 0.93 22.34
CA ASN A 14 3.99 0.19 22.74
C ASN A 14 2.76 0.45 21.86
N TRP A 15 2.77 1.49 21.04
CA TRP A 15 1.61 1.87 20.24
C TRP A 15 1.21 0.81 19.18
N TRP A 16 2.15 0.00 18.71
CA TRP A 16 1.86 -1.05 17.72
C TRP A 16 1.19 -2.28 18.34
N GLU A 17 1.46 -2.60 19.61
CA GLU A 17 0.75 -3.67 20.30
C GLU A 17 -0.72 -3.27 20.51
N GLU A 18 -0.94 -1.98 20.80
CA GLU A 18 -2.28 -1.40 20.83
C GLU A 18 -3.00 -1.42 19.47
N SER A 19 -2.29 -1.20 18.36
CA SER A 19 -2.90 -1.24 17.02
C SER A 19 -3.27 -2.67 16.60
N LEU A 20 -2.44 -3.66 16.95
CA LEU A 20 -2.72 -5.09 16.76
C LEU A 20 -3.92 -5.56 17.58
N THR A 21 -3.99 -5.18 18.86
CA THR A 21 -5.11 -5.55 19.74
C THR A 21 -6.44 -4.93 19.30
N ARG A 22 -6.45 -3.69 18.81
CA ARG A 22 -7.65 -3.05 18.24
C ARG A 22 -8.13 -3.74 16.96
N ARG A 23 -7.22 -4.18 16.07
CA ARG A 23 -7.58 -4.98 14.89
C ARG A 23 -8.16 -6.34 15.28
N GLN A 24 -7.57 -7.01 16.27
CA GLN A 24 -8.11 -8.27 16.80
C GLN A 24 -9.49 -8.09 17.45
N ALA A 25 -9.72 -6.97 18.14
CA ALA A 25 -11.04 -6.63 18.69
C ALA A 25 -12.09 -6.37 17.60
N GLY A 26 -11.71 -5.69 16.50
CA GLY A 26 -12.56 -5.50 15.32
C GLY A 26 -12.94 -6.84 14.65
N LYS A 27 -11.98 -7.78 14.52
CA LYS A 27 -12.24 -9.15 14.04
C LYS A 27 -13.25 -9.88 14.93
N ARG A 28 -13.17 -9.74 16.27
CA ARG A 28 -14.12 -10.38 17.21
C ARG A 28 -15.54 -9.80 17.15
N LEU A 29 -15.68 -8.50 16.91
CA LEU A 29 -17.00 -7.86 16.75
C LEU A 29 -17.67 -8.24 15.43
N ALA A 30 -16.91 -8.39 14.35
CA ALA A 30 -17.45 -8.85 13.06
C ALA A 30 -17.99 -10.30 13.12
N VAL A 31 -17.38 -11.16 13.93
CA VAL A 31 -17.84 -12.56 14.15
C VAL A 31 -19.12 -12.63 14.99
N ILE A 32 -19.42 -11.62 15.81
CA ILE A 32 -20.67 -11.58 16.60
C ILE A 32 -21.85 -11.05 15.76
N GLY A 33 -21.60 -10.29 14.68
CA GLY A 33 -22.62 -9.78 13.76
C GLY A 33 -23.02 -10.73 12.64
N ALA A 34 -22.22 -11.76 12.35
CA ALA A 34 -22.58 -12.85 11.45
C ALA A 34 -23.13 -14.01 12.30
N GLY A 35 -24.41 -14.33 12.13
CA GLY A 35 -25.20 -15.16 13.04
C GLY A 35 -24.59 -16.50 13.45
N ALA A 36 -24.95 -16.88 14.68
CA ALA A 36 -24.68 -18.13 15.37
C ALA A 36 -24.70 -19.41 14.50
N ALA A 37 -23.59 -20.15 14.54
CA ALA A 37 -23.56 -21.62 14.66
C ALA A 37 -22.10 -22.12 14.78
N LEU A 38 -21.56 -22.21 16.02
CA LEU A 38 -20.39 -23.03 16.30
C LEU A 38 -20.62 -23.78 17.62
N LEU A 39 -21.40 -24.85 17.52
CA LEU A 39 -21.42 -25.95 18.46
C LEU A 39 -20.69 -27.11 17.77
N THR A 40 -19.46 -27.41 18.19
CA THR A 40 -19.11 -28.62 18.97
C THR A 40 -17.62 -28.89 18.91
N SER A 41 -17.02 -28.92 20.09
CA SER A 41 -15.75 -29.59 20.39
C SER A 41 -15.93 -31.12 20.42
N ALA A 42 -14.91 -31.83 19.95
CA ALA A 42 -14.55 -33.23 20.20
C ALA A 42 -15.25 -34.34 19.39
N GLY A 43 -14.44 -35.10 18.64
CA GLY A 43 -14.82 -36.41 18.09
C GLY A 43 -13.98 -36.86 16.90
N VAL A 44 -12.70 -37.18 17.11
CA VAL A 44 -11.90 -37.91 16.10
C VAL A 44 -12.42 -39.34 16.00
N MET A 45 -13.01 -39.70 14.86
CA MET A 45 -13.20 -41.10 14.45
C MET A 45 -12.46 -41.30 13.13
N ILE A 46 -11.39 -42.09 13.20
CA ILE A 46 -10.58 -42.54 12.06
C ILE A 46 -11.39 -43.63 11.35
N GLY A 47 -11.90 -43.31 10.16
CA GLY A 47 -12.45 -44.26 9.21
C GLY A 47 -11.56 -44.33 7.98
N CYS A 48 -10.96 -45.50 7.71
CA CYS A 48 -10.28 -45.77 6.45
C CYS A 48 -11.33 -45.98 5.36
N GLY A 49 -11.68 -44.92 4.64
CA GLY A 49 -12.47 -44.94 3.41
C GLY A 49 -11.82 -43.99 2.42
N GLU A 50 -11.83 -44.32 1.13
CA GLU A 50 -11.49 -43.38 0.07
C GLU A 50 -12.59 -42.31 0.01
N ASP A 51 -12.52 -41.34 0.93
CA ASP A 51 -13.56 -40.35 1.12
C ASP A 51 -13.43 -39.26 0.06
N GLU A 52 -14.42 -39.24 -0.82
CA GLU A 52 -14.87 -38.09 -1.59
C GLU A 52 -15.32 -37.02 -0.58
N PHE A 53 -14.34 -36.30 -0.01
CA PHE A 53 -14.60 -35.21 0.93
C PHE A 53 -15.40 -34.13 0.23
N ASP A 54 -16.52 -33.76 0.86
CA ASP A 54 -17.46 -32.77 0.35
C ASP A 54 -16.75 -31.41 0.19
N ASP A 55 -16.76 -30.86 -1.02
CA ASP A 55 -16.15 -29.55 -1.33
C ASP A 55 -16.72 -28.43 -0.41
N GLU A 56 -17.91 -28.65 0.14
CA GLU A 56 -18.57 -27.79 1.11
C GLU A 56 -17.82 -27.70 2.46
N GLU A 57 -17.18 -28.78 2.92
CA GLU A 57 -16.38 -28.80 4.16
C GLU A 57 -15.05 -28.05 3.97
N LEU A 58 -14.43 -28.13 2.79
CA LEU A 58 -13.22 -27.37 2.44
C LEU A 58 -13.48 -25.87 2.34
N ALA A 59 -14.66 -25.46 1.85
CA ALA A 59 -15.09 -24.06 1.85
C ALA A 59 -15.40 -23.56 3.27
N ALA A 60 -16.00 -24.40 4.12
CA ALA A 60 -16.26 -24.08 5.52
C ALA A 60 -14.98 -23.86 6.34
N ASN A 61 -13.89 -24.56 5.97
CA ASN A 61 -12.59 -24.48 6.63
C ASN A 61 -11.62 -23.42 6.05
N ALA A 62 -12.05 -22.63 5.06
CA ALA A 62 -11.21 -21.57 4.51
C ALA A 62 -10.88 -20.50 5.58
N LYS A 63 -9.61 -20.19 5.79
CA LYS A 63 -9.17 -19.14 6.73
C LYS A 63 -8.57 -17.96 5.97
N ASP A 64 -8.39 -16.84 6.65
CA ASP A 64 -7.64 -15.71 6.11
C ASP A 64 -6.18 -16.13 5.83
N ALA A 65 -5.62 -15.67 4.72
CA ALA A 65 -4.25 -16.00 4.31
C ALA A 65 -3.22 -15.68 5.40
N ILE A 66 -3.35 -14.52 6.06
CA ILE A 66 -2.43 -14.12 7.14
C ILE A 66 -2.60 -15.04 8.34
N ASP A 67 -3.83 -15.38 8.69
CA ASP A 67 -4.10 -16.24 9.86
C ASP A 67 -3.50 -17.64 9.62
N ILE A 68 -3.58 -18.18 8.40
CA ILE A 68 -2.91 -19.44 8.03
C ILE A 68 -1.39 -19.31 8.09
N GLN A 69 -0.82 -18.22 7.54
CA GLN A 69 0.63 -18.04 7.53
C GLN A 69 1.20 -17.87 8.94
N LYS A 70 0.44 -17.26 9.86
CA LYS A 70 0.79 -17.19 11.29
C LYS A 70 0.79 -18.56 11.96
N GLU A 71 -0.21 -19.38 11.66
CA GLU A 71 -0.36 -20.72 12.24
C GLU A 71 0.65 -21.73 11.66
N SER A 72 0.90 -21.68 10.36
CA SER A 72 1.58 -22.76 9.60
C SER A 72 2.91 -22.34 8.98
N GLY A 73 3.30 -21.07 9.08
CA GLY A 73 4.49 -20.52 8.45
C GLY A 73 4.19 -19.75 7.15
N TRP A 74 5.08 -18.82 6.81
CA TRP A 74 4.91 -17.90 5.68
C TRP A 74 4.88 -18.60 4.31
N ASN A 75 5.48 -19.79 4.20
CA ASN A 75 5.57 -20.61 2.98
C ASN A 75 4.64 -21.83 2.99
N VAL A 76 3.57 -21.78 3.80
CA VAL A 76 2.59 -22.87 3.95
C VAL A 76 2.20 -23.53 2.61
N GLY A 77 2.45 -24.83 2.49
CA GLY A 77 2.13 -25.61 1.29
C GLY A 77 3.03 -25.33 0.08
N ALA A 78 4.08 -24.54 0.28
CA ALA A 78 5.17 -24.28 -0.65
C ALA A 78 6.53 -24.48 0.02
N ASP A 79 6.62 -25.42 0.97
CA ASP A 79 7.75 -25.60 1.89
C ASP A 79 9.12 -25.82 1.21
N THR A 80 9.10 -26.29 -0.04
CA THR A 80 10.29 -26.55 -0.86
C THR A 80 10.64 -25.42 -1.82
N LYS A 81 9.81 -24.38 -1.92
CA LYS A 81 10.02 -23.24 -2.81
C LYS A 81 10.67 -22.09 -2.04
N SER A 82 11.70 -21.50 -2.65
CA SER A 82 12.33 -20.28 -2.16
C SER A 82 11.59 -19.04 -2.62
N LEU A 83 11.73 -17.94 -1.86
CA LEU A 83 11.32 -16.62 -2.35
C LEU A 83 12.17 -16.23 -3.56
N THR A 84 11.53 -15.59 -4.53
CA THR A 84 12.22 -14.93 -5.64
C THR A 84 12.20 -13.42 -5.38
N LEU A 85 13.39 -12.81 -5.34
CA LEU A 85 13.63 -11.38 -5.23
C LEU A 85 14.31 -10.93 -6.52
N ARG A 86 13.53 -10.38 -7.45
CA ARG A 86 13.98 -10.18 -8.84
C ARG A 86 15.12 -9.17 -8.94
N ASN A 87 15.09 -8.14 -8.11
CA ASN A 87 16.09 -7.09 -8.09
C ASN A 87 16.76 -7.01 -6.71
N ALA A 88 17.19 -8.16 -6.21
CA ALA A 88 17.95 -8.24 -4.98
C ALA A 88 19.20 -7.35 -5.01
N SER A 89 19.41 -6.60 -3.95
CA SER A 89 20.59 -5.77 -3.73
C SER A 89 21.39 -6.27 -2.53
N LEU A 90 22.71 -6.19 -2.64
CA LEU A 90 23.63 -6.51 -1.54
C LEU A 90 23.84 -5.32 -0.59
N ILE A 91 23.49 -4.12 -1.02
CA ILE A 91 23.65 -2.87 -0.30
C ILE A 91 22.30 -2.17 -0.13
N ASP A 92 22.21 -1.31 0.88
CA ASP A 92 21.09 -0.40 1.05
C ASP A 92 21.30 0.94 0.33
N SER A 93 20.30 1.83 0.46
CA SER A 93 20.31 3.20 -0.07
C SER A 93 21.46 4.07 0.45
N LYS A 94 22.12 3.68 1.55
CA LYS A 94 23.30 4.34 2.12
C LYS A 94 24.61 3.66 1.69
N GLU A 95 24.52 2.81 0.66
CA GLU A 95 25.63 2.02 0.12
C GLU A 95 26.24 1.06 1.15
N SER A 96 25.49 0.71 2.21
CA SER A 96 25.95 -0.17 3.26
C SER A 96 25.58 -1.62 2.99
N ALA A 97 26.57 -2.52 3.01
CA ALA A 97 26.37 -3.96 2.82
C ALA A 97 25.76 -4.65 4.06
N ASP A 98 25.91 -4.05 5.24
CA ASP A 98 25.49 -4.62 6.51
C ASP A 98 24.45 -3.76 7.27
N GLY A 99 24.30 -2.47 6.93
CA GLY A 99 23.41 -1.53 7.62
C GLY A 99 21.97 -2.01 7.68
N TRP A 100 21.43 -2.39 6.53
CA TRP A 100 20.08 -2.97 6.42
C TRP A 100 19.82 -4.20 7.30
N LYS A 101 20.85 -4.98 7.67
CA LYS A 101 20.67 -6.21 8.45
C LYS A 101 20.10 -5.91 9.83
N ALA A 102 20.42 -4.76 10.41
CA ALA A 102 19.83 -4.33 11.67
C ALA A 102 18.30 -4.16 11.56
N TYR A 103 17.78 -3.81 10.39
CA TYR A 103 16.34 -3.64 10.13
C TYR A 103 15.65 -4.96 9.72
N THR A 104 16.36 -6.09 9.76
CA THR A 104 15.69 -7.40 9.79
C THR A 104 15.08 -7.71 11.16
N ASP A 105 15.39 -6.89 12.17
CA ASP A 105 14.60 -6.79 13.40
C ASP A 105 13.29 -6.03 13.10
N PRO A 106 12.11 -6.68 13.24
CA PRO A 106 10.84 -6.03 12.95
C PRO A 106 10.58 -4.80 13.82
N GLU A 107 11.07 -4.77 15.07
CA GLU A 107 10.93 -3.60 15.94
C GLU A 107 11.62 -2.38 15.33
N LYS A 108 12.90 -2.56 14.97
CA LYS A 108 13.70 -1.49 14.36
C LYS A 108 13.11 -1.02 13.04
N LEU A 109 12.64 -1.94 12.20
CA LEU A 109 12.04 -1.58 10.91
C LEU A 109 10.70 -0.83 11.07
N ARG A 110 9.88 -1.21 12.06
CA ARG A 110 8.64 -0.46 12.38
C ARG A 110 8.94 0.92 12.91
N THR A 111 9.95 1.10 13.74
CA THR A 111 10.34 2.42 14.25
C THR A 111 10.82 3.33 13.11
N ALA A 112 11.62 2.79 12.18
CA ALA A 112 12.08 3.53 11.01
C ALA A 112 10.93 4.00 10.12
N TRP A 113 10.00 3.11 9.76
CA TRP A 113 8.91 3.39 8.82
C TRP A 113 7.61 3.91 9.46
N GLY A 114 7.49 3.85 10.78
CA GLY A 114 6.31 4.30 11.49
C GLY A 114 6.20 5.82 11.53
N PRO A 115 4.97 6.36 11.57
CA PRO A 115 4.74 7.80 11.68
C PRO A 115 5.27 8.35 13.00
N THR A 116 5.64 9.64 13.01
CA THR A 116 5.89 10.39 14.26
C THR A 116 4.59 10.77 14.94
N GLU A 117 3.54 11.06 14.16
CA GLU A 117 2.27 11.49 14.71
C GLU A 117 1.47 10.31 15.27
N THR A 118 1.16 10.37 16.57
CA THR A 118 0.40 9.33 17.28
C THR A 118 -1.02 9.15 16.73
N THR A 119 -1.60 10.19 16.13
CA THR A 119 -2.92 10.13 15.49
C THR A 119 -2.90 9.24 14.24
N ASN A 120 -1.76 9.17 13.54
CA ASN A 120 -1.53 8.39 12.33
C ASN A 120 -1.18 6.91 12.61
N GLN A 121 -0.59 6.62 13.77
CA GLN A 121 -0.16 5.26 14.17
C GLN A 121 -1.26 4.19 14.04
N LYS A 122 -2.52 4.53 14.33
CA LYS A 122 -3.66 3.59 14.23
C LYS A 122 -3.96 3.11 12.81
N PHE A 123 -3.46 3.79 11.79
CA PHE A 123 -3.66 3.44 10.38
C PHE A 123 -2.53 2.59 9.81
N VAL A 124 -1.42 2.45 10.53
CA VAL A 124 -0.30 1.61 10.11
C VAL A 124 -0.74 0.14 10.08
N SER A 125 -0.40 -0.56 9.00
CA SER A 125 -0.44 -2.02 8.94
C SER A 125 0.97 -2.54 9.23
N SER A 126 1.10 -3.32 10.31
CA SER A 126 2.38 -3.89 10.73
C SER A 126 2.61 -5.32 10.23
N GLU A 127 1.62 -5.95 9.59
CA GLU A 127 1.67 -7.38 9.25
C GLU A 127 2.84 -7.75 8.34
N LEU A 128 3.13 -6.94 7.31
CA LEU A 128 4.26 -7.22 6.42
C LEU A 128 5.60 -7.21 7.17
N ILE A 129 5.82 -6.22 8.03
CA ILE A 129 7.05 -6.14 8.83
C ILE A 129 7.08 -7.26 9.88
N ASN A 130 5.95 -7.55 10.52
CA ASN A 130 5.83 -8.59 11.55
C ASN A 130 6.09 -10.00 11.00
N SER A 131 5.97 -10.21 9.68
CA SER A 131 6.34 -11.47 9.05
C SER A 131 7.82 -11.83 9.30
N LEU A 132 8.71 -10.85 9.53
CA LEU A 132 10.12 -11.06 9.90
C LEU A 132 10.32 -11.73 11.26
N ASN A 133 9.27 -11.86 12.09
CA ASN A 133 9.34 -12.69 13.29
C ASN A 133 9.51 -14.18 12.96
N GLN A 134 9.21 -14.62 11.74
CA GLN A 134 9.50 -15.96 11.26
C GLN A 134 10.99 -16.09 10.90
N PRO A 135 11.79 -16.90 11.62
CA PRO A 135 13.24 -16.95 11.42
C PRO A 135 13.63 -17.37 9.99
N THR A 136 12.88 -18.29 9.38
CA THR A 136 13.14 -18.78 8.02
C THR A 136 12.83 -17.72 6.94
N LEU A 137 11.87 -16.83 7.19
CA LEU A 137 11.61 -15.69 6.30
C LEU A 137 12.71 -14.64 6.47
N LYS A 138 13.03 -14.30 7.72
CA LYS A 138 14.09 -13.34 8.07
C LYS A 138 15.43 -13.70 7.44
N SER A 139 15.79 -14.99 7.39
CA SER A 139 17.02 -15.45 6.74
C SER A 139 16.97 -15.44 5.21
N SER A 140 15.77 -15.34 4.61
CA SER A 140 15.54 -15.44 3.17
C SER A 140 15.30 -14.08 2.50
N ILE A 141 15.15 -13.01 3.29
CA ILE A 141 14.92 -11.65 2.79
C ILE A 141 16.24 -10.89 2.65
N GLN A 142 16.30 -9.99 1.68
CA GLN A 142 17.41 -9.07 1.43
C GLN A 142 16.84 -7.79 0.81
N PRO A 143 17.60 -6.68 0.78
CA PRO A 143 17.19 -5.47 0.11
C PRO A 143 16.81 -5.71 -1.34
N VAL A 144 15.86 -4.94 -1.85
CA VAL A 144 15.47 -4.92 -3.26
C VAL A 144 15.64 -3.50 -3.78
N HIS A 145 16.26 -3.38 -4.95
CA HIS A 145 16.46 -2.10 -5.64
C HIS A 145 16.36 -2.31 -7.15
N SER A 146 15.49 -1.56 -7.81
CA SER A 146 15.27 -1.63 -9.26
C SER A 146 15.36 -0.25 -9.92
N PRO A 147 15.58 -0.18 -11.24
CA PRO A 147 15.52 1.08 -11.98
C PRO A 147 14.16 1.81 -11.84
N THR A 148 13.06 1.06 -11.71
CA THR A 148 11.72 1.66 -11.50
C THR A 148 11.58 2.30 -10.11
N MET A 149 12.31 1.78 -9.11
CA MET A 149 12.41 2.43 -7.80
C MET A 149 13.18 3.75 -7.90
N ASP A 150 14.26 3.82 -8.70
CA ASP A 150 15.00 5.09 -8.92
C ASP A 150 14.10 6.15 -9.56
N GLU A 151 13.29 5.77 -10.56
CA GLU A 151 12.32 6.67 -11.16
C GLU A 151 11.26 7.13 -10.16
N ALA A 152 10.70 6.21 -9.36
CA ALA A 152 9.69 6.54 -8.35
C ALA A 152 10.25 7.46 -7.26
N TYR A 153 11.48 7.19 -6.79
CA TYR A 153 12.20 8.04 -5.85
C TYR A 153 12.41 9.44 -6.42
N ALA A 154 12.91 9.54 -7.66
CA ALA A 154 13.13 10.82 -8.32
C ALA A 154 11.83 11.64 -8.54
N ARG A 155 10.72 10.97 -8.85
CA ARG A 155 9.40 11.62 -8.93
C ARG A 155 8.91 12.07 -7.55
N GLY A 156 9.18 11.30 -6.50
CA GLY A 156 8.94 11.70 -5.11
C GLY A 156 9.71 12.96 -4.72
N LEU A 157 10.98 13.08 -5.15
CA LEU A 157 11.75 14.32 -5.00
C LEU A 157 11.11 15.49 -5.76
N GLY A 158 10.65 15.26 -7.00
CA GLY A 158 9.93 16.29 -7.77
C GLY A 158 8.67 16.78 -7.06
N MET A 159 7.89 15.86 -6.46
CA MET A 159 6.73 16.22 -5.63
C MET A 159 7.16 17.01 -4.39
N LYS A 160 8.24 16.59 -3.71
CA LYS A 160 8.76 17.27 -2.52
C LYS A 160 9.05 18.75 -2.78
N GLU A 161 9.64 19.08 -3.93
CA GLU A 161 9.92 20.47 -4.29
C GLU A 161 8.64 21.31 -4.48
N LEU A 162 7.57 20.74 -5.05
CA LEU A 162 6.28 21.41 -5.13
C LEU A 162 5.62 21.60 -3.76
N LEU A 163 5.73 20.61 -2.87
CA LEU A 163 5.18 20.72 -1.54
C LEU A 163 5.89 21.80 -0.72
N LYS A 164 7.23 21.90 -0.81
CA LYS A 164 8.02 22.99 -0.18
C LYS A 164 7.59 24.38 -0.65
N GLU A 165 7.09 24.49 -1.88
CA GLU A 165 6.56 25.72 -2.45
C GLU A 165 5.06 25.94 -2.17
N SER A 166 4.42 25.07 -1.39
CA SER A 166 3.04 25.24 -0.89
C SER A 166 3.02 26.00 0.43
N LYS A 167 2.00 26.84 0.64
CA LYS A 167 1.73 27.57 1.90
C LYS A 167 0.94 26.75 2.91
N ASN A 168 0.27 25.70 2.47
CA ASN A 168 -0.64 24.88 3.27
C ASN A 168 -0.41 23.37 3.04
N PRO A 169 0.85 22.88 3.02
CA PRO A 169 1.11 21.45 2.83
C PRO A 169 0.40 20.59 3.90
N GLU A 170 0.33 21.06 5.14
CA GLU A 170 -0.25 20.37 6.30
C GLU A 170 -1.76 20.10 6.17
N THR A 171 -2.47 20.87 5.34
CA THR A 171 -3.92 20.67 5.13
C THR A 171 -4.20 19.63 4.04
N THR A 172 -3.17 18.99 3.48
CA THR A 172 -3.31 18.02 2.39
C THR A 172 -2.69 16.68 2.74
N ALA A 173 -3.46 15.61 2.63
CA ALA A 173 -2.95 14.25 2.71
C ALA A 173 -2.55 13.71 1.33
N LEU A 174 -1.54 12.86 1.29
CA LEU A 174 -1.11 12.15 0.10
C LEU A 174 -1.39 10.65 0.26
N ILE A 175 -1.87 10.02 -0.81
CA ILE A 175 -1.92 8.57 -0.94
C ILE A 175 -1.05 8.19 -2.14
N VAL A 176 -0.04 7.37 -1.90
CA VAL A 176 0.77 6.77 -2.97
C VAL A 176 0.34 5.33 -3.18
N ASP A 177 -0.19 5.05 -4.37
CA ASP A 177 -0.72 3.73 -4.76
C ASP A 177 -0.02 3.22 -6.01
N LEU A 178 1.22 2.78 -5.81
CA LEU A 178 2.14 2.28 -6.84
C LEU A 178 2.42 0.80 -6.61
N PRO A 179 3.06 0.07 -7.54
CA PRO A 179 3.58 -1.25 -7.21
C PRO A 179 4.52 -1.13 -5.98
N GLY A 180 4.43 -2.11 -5.07
CA GLY A 180 4.97 -1.98 -3.71
C GLY A 180 6.38 -1.40 -3.57
N PRO A 181 7.40 -1.92 -4.27
CA PRO A 181 8.76 -1.35 -4.23
C PRO A 181 8.84 0.13 -4.64
N GLU A 182 8.11 0.52 -5.68
CA GLU A 182 8.02 1.89 -6.17
C GLU A 182 7.28 2.80 -5.18
N ALA A 183 6.23 2.32 -4.52
CA ALA A 183 5.53 3.06 -3.46
C ALA A 183 6.46 3.37 -2.28
N VAL A 184 7.26 2.38 -1.88
CA VAL A 184 8.28 2.52 -0.84
C VAL A 184 9.36 3.54 -1.25
N ALA A 185 9.86 3.46 -2.48
CA ALA A 185 10.87 4.38 -3.00
C ALA A 185 10.37 5.83 -3.07
N TYR A 186 9.15 6.04 -3.57
CA TYR A 186 8.50 7.35 -3.60
C TYR A 186 8.33 7.93 -2.18
N ALA A 187 7.94 7.09 -1.21
CA ALA A 187 7.81 7.50 0.18
C ALA A 187 9.14 7.82 0.84
N ALA A 188 10.21 7.07 0.53
CA ALA A 188 11.55 7.35 1.03
C ALA A 188 12.02 8.75 0.60
N ALA A 189 11.81 9.14 -0.66
CA ALA A 189 12.16 10.46 -1.18
C ALA A 189 11.45 11.64 -0.47
N LEU A 190 10.25 11.38 0.08
CA LEU A 190 9.43 12.34 0.81
C LEU A 190 9.60 12.23 2.34
N SER A 191 10.34 11.26 2.85
CA SER A 191 10.38 10.94 4.28
C SER A 191 10.98 12.04 5.16
N ASP A 192 11.73 12.98 4.61
CA ASP A 192 12.24 14.17 5.32
C ASP A 192 11.20 15.31 5.40
N TYR A 193 10.09 15.17 4.69
CA TYR A 193 9.07 16.21 4.53
C TYR A 193 7.67 15.76 4.97
N ALA A 194 7.28 14.51 4.72
CA ALA A 194 5.94 13.98 4.96
C ALA A 194 5.94 12.85 6.01
N ASP A 195 4.88 12.77 6.82
CA ASP A 195 4.70 11.73 7.82
C ASP A 195 4.21 10.42 7.20
N VAL A 196 5.09 9.42 7.15
CA VAL A 196 4.87 8.18 6.39
C VAL A 196 4.01 7.20 7.18
N VAL A 197 2.95 6.70 6.54
CA VAL A 197 2.03 5.69 7.09
C VAL A 197 1.98 4.49 6.15
N THR A 198 2.68 3.41 6.51
CA THR A 198 2.68 2.17 5.72
C THR A 198 1.41 1.35 5.96
N THR A 199 0.70 0.98 4.89
CA THR A 199 -0.57 0.22 5.00
C THR A 199 -0.50 -1.21 4.45
N PHE A 200 0.70 -1.77 4.32
CA PHE A 200 0.94 -3.13 3.81
C PHE A 200 0.43 -4.22 4.78
N ASP A 201 -0.75 -4.78 4.50
CA ASP A 201 -1.43 -5.75 5.35
C ASP A 201 -1.40 -7.16 4.74
N ASN A 202 -0.20 -7.69 4.50
CA ASN A 202 -0.01 -9.04 3.97
C ASN A 202 1.33 -9.64 4.39
N TRP A 203 1.52 -10.93 4.11
CA TRP A 203 2.78 -11.64 4.35
C TRP A 203 3.36 -12.17 3.02
N PRO A 204 4.69 -12.28 2.90
CA PRO A 204 5.35 -12.94 1.77
C PRO A 204 4.95 -14.41 1.63
N HIS A 205 4.84 -14.88 0.39
CA HIS A 205 4.65 -16.30 0.08
C HIS A 205 5.33 -16.62 -1.27
N PRO A 206 6.02 -17.78 -1.46
CA PRO A 206 6.70 -18.09 -2.72
C PRO A 206 5.80 -18.11 -3.95
N ASN A 207 4.53 -18.46 -3.74
CA ASN A 207 3.48 -18.44 -4.76
C ASN A 207 2.44 -17.33 -4.54
N GLY A 208 2.77 -16.30 -3.75
CA GLY A 208 1.85 -15.21 -3.46
C GLY A 208 1.45 -14.45 -4.72
N VAL A 209 0.16 -14.14 -4.85
CA VAL A 209 -0.37 -13.27 -5.92
C VAL A 209 0.24 -11.87 -5.83
N VAL A 210 0.34 -11.36 -4.60
CA VAL A 210 1.01 -10.10 -4.29
C VAL A 210 2.47 -10.40 -3.94
N PRO A 211 3.46 -9.86 -4.68
CA PRO A 211 4.88 -10.13 -4.45
C PRO A 211 5.42 -9.30 -3.26
N SER A 212 4.85 -9.47 -2.08
CA SER A 212 5.13 -8.64 -0.90
C SER A 212 6.54 -8.80 -0.34
N GLN A 213 7.26 -9.87 -0.71
CA GLN A 213 8.70 -9.97 -0.46
C GLN A 213 9.50 -8.86 -1.15
N GLU A 214 9.07 -8.40 -2.32
CA GLU A 214 9.75 -7.30 -3.03
C GLU A 214 9.51 -5.98 -2.28
N THR A 215 8.28 -5.76 -1.81
CA THR A 215 7.90 -4.59 -0.98
C THR A 215 8.68 -4.58 0.34
N LEU A 216 8.78 -5.73 1.01
CA LEU A 216 9.57 -5.87 2.24
C LEU A 216 11.07 -5.65 1.99
N GLY A 217 11.60 -6.17 0.87
CA GLY A 217 12.97 -5.89 0.44
C GLY A 217 13.22 -4.41 0.17
N ALA A 218 12.27 -3.69 -0.43
CA ALA A 218 12.37 -2.25 -0.62
C ALA A 218 12.33 -1.48 0.71
N LEU A 219 11.50 -1.92 1.67
CA LEU A 219 11.48 -1.33 3.03
C LEU A 219 12.85 -1.45 3.70
N LEU A 220 13.52 -2.61 3.56
CA LEU A 220 14.88 -2.82 4.07
C LEU A 220 15.91 -1.92 3.36
N TYR A 221 15.80 -1.76 2.03
CA TYR A 221 16.72 -0.94 1.25
C TYR A 221 16.73 0.53 1.67
N TYR A 222 15.57 1.11 2.00
CA TYR A 222 15.46 2.51 2.40
C TYR A 222 15.39 2.73 3.93
N ALA A 223 15.44 1.67 4.74
CA ALA A 223 15.15 1.77 6.18
C ALA A 223 16.02 2.80 6.91
N GLN A 224 17.35 2.76 6.69
CA GLN A 224 18.27 3.70 7.33
C GLN A 224 18.04 5.14 6.84
N GLU A 225 17.79 5.34 5.55
CA GLU A 225 17.50 6.66 5.01
C GLU A 225 16.25 7.27 5.62
N VAL A 226 15.17 6.49 5.71
CA VAL A 226 13.90 6.95 6.25
C VAL A 226 14.01 7.27 7.74
N GLU A 227 14.74 6.46 8.51
CA GLU A 227 15.03 6.74 9.92
C GLU A 227 15.79 8.07 10.08
N GLU A 228 16.86 8.29 9.31
CA GLU A 228 17.63 9.53 9.32
C GLU A 228 16.81 10.77 8.88
N ASN A 229 15.90 10.57 7.93
CA ASN A 229 15.06 11.64 7.41
C ASN A 229 13.92 12.01 8.36
N LYS A 230 13.35 11.03 9.06
CA LYS A 230 12.33 11.23 10.10
C LYS A 230 12.79 12.24 11.15
N ALA A 231 14.06 12.22 11.55
CA ALA A 231 14.64 13.17 12.50
C ALA A 231 14.70 14.63 12.01
N LYS A 232 14.55 14.88 10.69
CA LYS A 232 14.62 16.21 10.07
C LYS A 232 13.24 16.79 9.75
N ARG A 233 12.20 15.99 9.90
CA ARG A 233 10.83 16.31 9.50
C ARG A 233 10.21 17.36 10.41
N ALA A 234 9.43 18.27 9.83
CA ALA A 234 8.64 19.23 10.62
C ALA A 234 7.52 18.53 11.38
N ALA A 235 7.09 19.10 12.52
CA ALA A 235 6.03 18.52 13.36
C ALA A 235 4.64 18.57 12.69
N ASP A 236 4.42 19.53 11.79
CA ASP A 236 3.19 19.71 10.99
C ASP A 236 3.31 19.11 9.59
N ALA A 237 4.19 18.12 9.41
CA ALA A 237 4.38 17.45 8.13
C ALA A 237 3.08 16.82 7.61
N PRO A 238 2.78 16.93 6.30
CA PRO A 238 1.62 16.27 5.71
C PRO A 238 1.71 14.76 5.83
N THR A 239 0.57 14.09 6.02
CA THR A 239 0.51 12.63 6.06
C THR A 239 0.65 12.02 4.65
N LEU A 240 1.49 11.00 4.50
CA LEU A 240 1.67 10.19 3.31
C LEU A 240 1.30 8.73 3.58
N PHE A 241 0.16 8.28 3.07
CA PHE A 241 -0.25 6.88 3.11
C PHE A 241 0.39 6.09 1.98
N VAL A 242 1.09 5.01 2.31
CA VAL A 242 1.84 4.19 1.36
C VAL A 242 1.16 2.85 1.16
N MET A 243 0.84 2.54 -0.10
CA MET A 243 0.06 1.38 -0.50
C MET A 243 0.69 0.63 -1.67
N ASP A 244 0.50 -0.68 -1.71
CA ASP A 244 0.83 -1.51 -2.86
C ASP A 244 -0.39 -1.63 -3.77
N SER A 245 -0.29 -1.13 -5.00
CA SER A 245 -1.34 -1.24 -6.02
C SER A 245 -1.58 -2.67 -6.49
N ASN A 246 -0.63 -3.58 -6.25
CA ASN A 246 -0.81 -5.01 -6.51
C ASN A 246 -1.64 -5.72 -5.42
N ARG A 247 -2.05 -5.03 -4.33
CA ARG A 247 -2.89 -5.64 -3.28
C ARG A 247 -4.19 -6.23 -3.81
N LEU A 248 -4.71 -5.69 -4.91
CA LEU A 248 -5.89 -6.18 -5.63
C LEU A 248 -5.53 -6.84 -6.96
N ALA A 249 -4.30 -7.34 -7.12
CA ALA A 249 -3.85 -8.00 -8.34
C ALA A 249 -4.83 -9.09 -8.78
N ALA A 250 -4.89 -9.31 -10.10
CA ALA A 250 -5.76 -10.34 -10.67
C ALA A 250 -5.36 -11.70 -10.11
N TYR A 251 -6.33 -12.41 -9.55
CA TYR A 251 -6.15 -13.75 -9.01
C TYR A 251 -6.72 -14.78 -9.97
N LYS A 252 -5.95 -15.82 -10.26
CA LYS A 252 -6.44 -16.98 -11.02
C LYS A 252 -6.47 -18.17 -10.09
N ASP A 253 -7.67 -18.67 -9.87
CA ASP A 253 -7.92 -19.88 -9.11
C ASP A 253 -7.43 -21.11 -9.90
N ALA A 254 -6.11 -21.33 -9.88
CA ALA A 254 -5.42 -22.38 -10.63
C ALA A 254 -4.67 -23.37 -9.71
N GLY A 255 -4.89 -23.31 -8.38
CA GLY A 255 -4.22 -24.17 -7.40
C GLY A 255 -2.71 -23.90 -7.20
N GLU A 256 -2.08 -23.11 -8.06
CA GLU A 256 -0.66 -22.77 -7.97
C GLU A 256 -0.43 -21.42 -7.26
N GLU A 257 -1.43 -20.54 -7.22
CA GLU A 257 -1.34 -19.21 -6.60
C GLU A 257 -1.89 -19.20 -5.17
N PHE A 258 -1.15 -18.56 -4.25
CA PHE A 258 -1.57 -18.32 -2.88
C PHE A 258 -2.17 -16.91 -2.78
N ASP A 259 -3.46 -16.83 -2.43
CA ASP A 259 -4.19 -15.56 -2.36
C ASP A 259 -3.83 -14.75 -1.09
N ASN A 260 -2.69 -14.06 -1.13
CA ASN A 260 -2.24 -13.10 -0.11
C ASN A 260 -2.67 -11.64 -0.41
N ARG A 261 -3.77 -11.46 -1.15
CA ARG A 261 -4.35 -10.14 -1.40
C ARG A 261 -4.98 -9.57 -0.12
N TYR A 262 -5.04 -8.25 -0.05
CA TYR A 262 -5.52 -7.53 1.13
C TYR A 262 -6.23 -6.24 0.75
N ILE A 263 -6.94 -5.66 1.72
CA ILE A 263 -7.71 -4.42 1.57
C ILE A 263 -6.93 -3.30 2.26
N ALA A 264 -6.88 -2.14 1.61
CA ALA A 264 -6.36 -0.91 2.20
C ALA A 264 -7.02 -0.57 3.55
N THR A 265 -6.21 -0.20 4.55
CA THR A 265 -6.72 0.44 5.77
C THR A 265 -6.60 1.96 5.62
N MET A 266 -7.73 2.64 5.63
CA MET A 266 -7.81 4.08 5.41
C MET A 266 -8.48 4.83 6.58
N PRO A 267 -8.07 6.07 6.88
CA PRO A 267 -8.80 6.95 7.79
C PRO A 267 -10.24 7.19 7.34
N THR A 268 -11.14 7.43 8.29
CA THR A 268 -12.47 7.97 7.96
C THR A 268 -12.36 9.45 7.56
N ALA A 269 -13.40 9.99 6.92
CA ALA A 269 -13.47 11.43 6.65
C ALA A 269 -13.38 12.27 7.94
N ASP A 270 -13.99 11.78 9.05
CA ASP A 270 -13.90 12.43 10.35
C ASP A 270 -12.48 12.43 10.91
N ASN A 271 -11.71 11.35 10.69
CA ASN A 271 -10.30 11.31 11.06
C ASN A 271 -9.48 12.32 10.26
N LEU A 272 -9.67 12.40 8.94
CA LEU A 272 -8.95 13.38 8.13
C LEU A 272 -9.27 14.82 8.57
N LYS A 273 -10.55 15.11 8.83
CA LYS A 273 -10.97 16.43 9.33
C LYS A 273 -10.42 16.78 10.71
N SER A 274 -10.28 15.80 11.61
CA SER A 274 -9.69 16.06 12.94
C SER A 274 -8.23 16.49 12.84
N GLU A 275 -7.53 16.07 11.78
CA GLU A 275 -6.16 16.50 11.46
C GLU A 275 -6.13 17.72 10.52
N ASN A 276 -7.24 18.46 10.38
CA ASN A 276 -7.36 19.64 9.50
C ASN A 276 -7.08 19.37 8.00
N VAL A 277 -7.22 18.11 7.56
CA VAL A 277 -7.08 17.76 6.15
C VAL A 277 -8.32 18.22 5.39
N THR A 278 -8.11 19.13 4.44
CA THR A 278 -9.14 19.65 3.51
C THR A 278 -8.96 19.12 2.10
N GLY A 279 -7.78 18.56 1.80
CA GLY A 279 -7.44 18.03 0.49
C GLY A 279 -6.75 16.67 0.53
N LEU A 280 -6.93 15.88 -0.53
CA LEU A 280 -6.27 14.60 -0.75
C LEU A 280 -5.78 14.46 -2.19
N ILE A 281 -4.48 14.19 -2.37
CA ILE A 281 -3.92 13.73 -3.64
C ILE A 281 -3.79 12.21 -3.62
N TYR A 282 -4.37 11.56 -4.63
CA TYR A 282 -4.13 10.16 -4.97
C TYR A 282 -3.09 10.07 -6.10
N ALA A 283 -1.85 9.72 -5.75
CA ALA A 283 -0.75 9.51 -6.68
C ALA A 283 -0.88 8.12 -7.33
N ALA A 284 -1.21 8.13 -8.62
CA ALA A 284 -1.40 6.94 -9.44
C ALA A 284 -0.15 6.62 -10.27
N PRO A 285 0.06 5.37 -10.71
CA PRO A 285 1.27 4.99 -11.46
C PRO A 285 1.47 5.80 -12.74
N ASP A 286 0.40 6.02 -13.49
CA ASP A 286 0.41 6.69 -14.79
C ASP A 286 -0.99 7.21 -15.16
N ASN A 287 -1.08 7.85 -16.32
CA ASN A 287 -2.31 8.42 -16.87
C ASN A 287 -3.32 7.38 -17.38
N THR A 288 -2.98 6.08 -17.42
CA THR A 288 -3.92 5.02 -17.79
C THR A 288 -4.87 4.69 -16.63
N ARG A 289 -4.45 5.01 -15.40
CA ARG A 289 -5.28 4.97 -14.21
C ARG A 289 -6.25 6.16 -14.22
N THR A 290 -7.52 5.89 -14.51
CA THR A 290 -8.58 6.92 -14.53
C THR A 290 -9.53 6.84 -13.33
N GLN A 291 -9.40 5.79 -12.52
CA GLN A 291 -10.19 5.55 -11.31
C GLN A 291 -9.28 4.96 -10.23
N GLU A 292 -9.54 5.28 -8.97
CA GLU A 292 -8.95 4.64 -7.80
C GLU A 292 -9.24 3.13 -7.77
N LEU A 293 -8.44 2.36 -7.03
CA LEU A 293 -8.72 0.95 -6.81
C LEU A 293 -10.06 0.73 -6.08
N ASP A 294 -10.70 -0.39 -6.38
CA ASP A 294 -12.07 -0.68 -5.95
C ASP A 294 -12.27 -0.69 -4.43
N ASP A 295 -11.21 -0.99 -3.67
CA ASP A 295 -11.24 -0.95 -2.21
C ASP A 295 -11.22 0.46 -1.64
N LEU A 296 -10.79 1.47 -2.42
CA LEU A 296 -10.72 2.87 -2.03
C LEU A 296 -11.97 3.69 -2.40
N ASN A 297 -12.83 3.18 -3.31
CA ASN A 297 -13.95 3.96 -3.85
C ASN A 297 -14.86 4.55 -2.78
N GLU A 298 -15.31 3.73 -1.83
CA GLU A 298 -16.21 4.21 -0.78
C GLU A 298 -15.55 5.28 0.11
N ASP A 299 -14.26 5.12 0.43
CA ASP A 299 -13.55 6.10 1.25
C ASP A 299 -13.47 7.44 0.53
N PHE A 300 -13.07 7.42 -0.75
CA PHE A 300 -12.88 8.65 -1.54
C PHE A 300 -14.21 9.35 -1.81
N VAL A 301 -15.29 8.58 -2.01
CA VAL A 301 -16.64 9.13 -2.10
C VAL A 301 -17.04 9.78 -0.78
N SER A 302 -16.79 9.13 0.36
CA SER A 302 -17.10 9.68 1.68
C SER A 302 -16.24 10.92 2.01
N TYR A 303 -14.98 10.98 1.60
CA TYR A 303 -14.14 12.18 1.74
C TYR A 303 -14.75 13.36 0.99
N ARG A 304 -15.13 13.16 -0.27
CA ARG A 304 -15.77 14.20 -1.08
C ARG A 304 -17.14 14.60 -0.52
N GLU A 305 -17.98 13.66 -0.11
CA GLU A 305 -19.27 13.94 0.55
C GLU A 305 -19.08 14.75 1.85
N ALA A 306 -17.95 14.57 2.52
CA ALA A 306 -17.56 15.35 3.68
C ALA A 306 -16.90 16.71 3.32
N GLY A 307 -16.72 17.04 2.04
CA GLY A 307 -16.10 18.31 1.61
C GLY A 307 -14.57 18.32 1.67
N ILE A 308 -13.93 17.15 1.64
CA ILE A 308 -12.49 17.02 1.39
C ILE A 308 -12.31 16.95 -0.13
N ASP A 309 -11.47 17.82 -0.69
CA ASP A 309 -11.16 17.80 -2.12
C ASP A 309 -10.31 16.57 -2.45
N VAL A 310 -10.79 15.70 -3.32
CA VAL A 310 -10.07 14.48 -3.74
C VAL A 310 -9.71 14.59 -5.22
N THR A 311 -8.42 14.52 -5.52
CA THR A 311 -7.89 14.57 -6.88
C THR A 311 -6.92 13.43 -7.14
N MET A 312 -6.68 13.13 -8.42
CA MET A 312 -5.73 12.13 -8.87
C MET A 312 -4.57 12.79 -9.59
N MET A 313 -3.37 12.30 -9.34
CA MET A 313 -2.14 12.77 -9.96
C MET A 313 -1.37 11.58 -10.53
N PRO A 314 -1.28 11.43 -11.86
CA PRO A 314 -0.47 10.39 -12.45
C PRO A 314 1.02 10.75 -12.31
N LEU A 315 1.83 9.81 -11.82
CA LEU A 315 3.26 10.05 -11.64
C LEU A 315 4.02 10.30 -12.95
N THR A 316 3.44 9.91 -14.09
CA THR A 316 3.96 10.25 -15.42
C THR A 316 3.93 11.75 -15.75
N ASP A 317 3.24 12.58 -14.95
CA ASP A 317 3.29 14.03 -15.08
C ASP A 317 4.64 14.60 -14.58
N PHE A 318 5.37 13.83 -13.78
CA PHE A 318 6.76 14.11 -13.44
C PHE A 318 7.66 13.48 -14.49
N GLN A 319 8.39 14.33 -15.22
CA GLN A 319 9.30 13.92 -16.29
C GLN A 319 10.65 14.60 -16.10
N PRO A 320 11.74 14.02 -16.59
CA PRO A 320 12.99 14.74 -16.68
C PRO A 320 12.91 15.82 -17.77
N PRO A 321 13.79 16.84 -17.72
CA PRO A 321 13.95 17.79 -18.82
C PRO A 321 14.18 17.08 -20.15
N SER A 322 13.33 17.40 -21.12
CA SER A 322 13.47 17.00 -22.51
C SER A 322 14.35 17.98 -23.27
N ALA A 323 14.95 17.55 -24.38
CA ALA A 323 15.72 18.45 -25.24
C ALA A 323 14.87 19.61 -25.75
N GLU A 324 13.59 19.34 -26.04
CA GLU A 324 12.62 20.36 -26.47
C GLU A 324 12.36 21.38 -25.36
N SER A 325 12.10 20.94 -24.13
CA SER A 325 11.85 21.85 -23.00
C SER A 325 13.08 22.68 -22.64
N ILE A 326 14.30 22.12 -22.79
CA ILE A 326 15.55 22.86 -22.58
C ILE A 326 15.74 23.93 -23.67
N ALA A 327 15.47 23.58 -24.93
CA ALA A 327 15.56 24.53 -26.04
C ALA A 327 14.54 25.69 -25.91
N GLU A 328 13.35 25.41 -25.36
CA GLU A 328 12.29 26.40 -25.19
C GLU A 328 12.46 27.27 -23.94
N HIS A 329 12.84 26.67 -22.80
CA HIS A 329 12.82 27.33 -21.48
C HIS A 329 14.19 27.49 -20.83
N GLY A 330 15.26 27.09 -21.51
CA GLY A 330 16.65 27.19 -21.05
C GLY A 330 17.15 25.95 -20.32
N ASP A 331 18.44 25.97 -19.98
CA ASP A 331 19.07 24.89 -19.22
C ASP A 331 18.56 24.83 -17.78
N VAL A 332 18.49 23.61 -17.25
CA VAL A 332 18.20 23.36 -15.84
C VAL A 332 19.52 23.18 -15.10
N GLU A 333 19.64 23.76 -13.91
CA GLU A 333 20.81 23.54 -13.06
C GLU A 333 21.06 22.05 -12.88
N ALA A 334 22.30 21.62 -13.13
CA ALA A 334 22.69 20.24 -12.93
C ALA A 334 22.49 19.89 -11.45
N SER A 335 21.59 18.94 -11.18
CA SER A 335 21.42 18.43 -9.83
C SER A 335 22.70 17.73 -9.39
N THR A 336 23.12 17.97 -8.15
CA THR A 336 24.24 17.28 -7.52
C THR A 336 23.87 15.89 -7.01
N THR A 337 22.62 15.45 -7.21
CA THR A 337 22.16 14.14 -6.76
C THR A 337 22.55 13.05 -7.76
N THR A 338 22.69 11.82 -7.27
CA THR A 338 22.93 10.62 -8.08
C THR A 338 21.72 10.24 -8.94
N HIS A 339 20.54 10.76 -8.61
CA HIS A 339 19.29 10.49 -9.31
C HIS A 339 19.01 11.51 -10.39
N ARG A 340 18.53 11.04 -11.55
CA ARG A 340 18.00 11.92 -12.59
C ARG A 340 16.89 12.78 -12.00
N THR A 341 16.90 14.08 -12.25
CA THR A 341 15.89 15.00 -11.70
C THR A 341 14.60 14.97 -12.51
N TYR A 342 13.46 14.96 -11.82
CA TYR A 342 12.13 14.95 -12.42
C TYR A 342 11.36 16.18 -11.96
N TYR A 343 10.64 16.80 -12.89
CA TYR A 343 9.83 17.99 -12.66
C TYR A 343 8.42 17.76 -13.16
N TYR A 344 7.44 18.36 -12.51
CA TYR A 344 6.08 18.40 -13.02
C TYR A 344 6.05 19.11 -14.38
N GLY A 345 5.45 18.45 -15.38
CA GLY A 345 5.47 18.93 -16.77
C GLY A 345 6.81 18.76 -17.49
N GLY A 346 7.84 18.19 -16.84
CA GLY A 346 9.15 17.95 -17.43
C GLY A 346 10.17 19.06 -17.25
N HIS A 347 9.82 20.22 -16.68
CA HIS A 347 10.76 21.33 -16.50
C HIS A 347 10.34 22.22 -15.32
N PRO A 348 11.26 22.86 -14.56
CA PRO A 348 10.91 23.79 -13.48
C PRO A 348 9.97 24.92 -13.92
N TYR A 349 10.08 25.33 -15.19
CA TYR A 349 9.19 26.32 -15.79
C TYR A 349 7.71 25.95 -15.67
N TYR A 350 7.36 24.66 -15.66
CA TYR A 350 5.96 24.23 -15.60
C TYR A 350 5.43 24.02 -14.17
N SER A 351 6.26 24.12 -13.13
CA SER A 351 5.84 24.00 -11.73
C SER A 351 4.66 24.91 -11.36
N PRO A 352 4.53 26.16 -11.85
CA PRO A 352 3.34 26.98 -11.59
C PRO A 352 2.03 26.32 -11.99
N PHE A 353 2.00 25.57 -13.10
CA PHE A 353 0.78 24.91 -13.57
C PHE A 353 0.27 23.83 -12.60
N PHE A 354 1.15 23.26 -11.77
CA PHE A 354 0.73 22.36 -10.70
C PHE A 354 -0.32 23.03 -9.80
N TYR A 355 -0.05 24.25 -9.31
CA TYR A 355 -0.98 24.97 -8.44
C TYR A 355 -2.25 25.44 -9.16
N SER A 356 -2.18 25.66 -10.48
CA SER A 356 -3.38 25.94 -11.28
C SER A 356 -4.26 24.70 -11.44
N TYR A 357 -3.65 23.52 -11.57
CA TYR A 357 -4.33 22.26 -11.83
C TYR A 357 -4.80 21.59 -10.53
N TYR A 358 -4.09 21.83 -9.43
CA TYR A 358 -4.35 21.33 -8.08
C TYR A 358 -4.55 22.51 -7.11
N PRO A 359 -5.68 23.23 -7.21
CA PRO A 359 -5.91 24.49 -6.48
C PRO A 359 -6.00 24.34 -4.96
N MET A 360 -6.05 23.11 -4.44
CA MET A 360 -5.93 22.81 -3.02
C MET A 360 -4.56 23.18 -2.44
N PHE A 361 -3.52 23.28 -3.29
CA PHE A 361 -2.20 23.79 -2.92
C PHE A 361 -2.13 25.27 -3.21
N LEU A 362 -1.83 26.06 -2.19
CA LEU A 362 -1.64 27.50 -2.33
C LEU A 362 -0.14 27.78 -2.53
N PRO A 363 0.29 28.35 -3.66
CA PRO A 363 1.69 28.59 -3.88
C PRO A 363 2.23 29.68 -2.96
N VAL A 364 3.48 29.54 -2.51
CA VAL A 364 4.22 30.56 -1.75
C VAL A 364 4.33 31.85 -2.57
N ARG A 365 4.55 31.71 -3.90
CA ARG A 365 4.74 32.81 -4.84
C ARG A 365 3.50 33.02 -5.72
N SER A 366 3.25 34.26 -6.12
CA SER A 366 2.24 34.56 -7.14
C SER A 366 2.81 34.30 -8.53
N TYR A 367 2.09 33.52 -9.33
CA TYR A 367 2.47 33.19 -10.71
C TYR A 367 1.63 33.96 -11.71
N ASN A 368 2.27 34.52 -12.75
CA ASN A 368 1.58 35.14 -13.87
C ASN A 368 1.42 34.13 -15.01
N TYR A 369 0.30 33.41 -15.02
CA TYR A 369 0.00 32.40 -16.03
C TYR A 369 -0.21 32.97 -17.43
N SER A 370 -0.55 34.25 -17.57
CA SER A 370 -0.89 34.85 -18.88
C SER A 370 0.28 34.90 -19.88
N SER A 371 1.51 34.86 -19.37
CA SER A 371 2.73 34.85 -20.17
C SER A 371 3.34 33.45 -20.31
N MET A 372 2.66 32.40 -19.84
CA MET A 372 3.19 31.04 -19.79
C MET A 372 2.45 30.10 -20.73
N SER A 373 3.21 29.28 -21.45
CA SER A 373 2.67 28.16 -22.22
C SER A 373 2.41 26.96 -21.30
N ALA A 374 1.19 26.41 -21.35
CA ALA A 374 0.86 25.20 -20.60
C ALA A 374 1.70 24.00 -21.09
N PRO A 375 2.10 23.09 -20.20
CA PRO A 375 2.79 21.87 -20.60
C PRO A 375 1.90 21.03 -21.52
N SER A 376 2.40 20.67 -22.71
CA SER A 376 1.63 19.90 -23.70
C SER A 376 1.32 18.47 -23.26
N ARG A 377 2.11 17.93 -22.33
CA ARG A 377 2.04 16.54 -21.86
C ARG A 377 1.24 16.35 -20.58
N VAL A 378 0.87 17.43 -19.90
CA VAL A 378 0.17 17.38 -18.62
C VAL A 378 -1.16 18.10 -18.75
N GLY A 379 -2.23 17.40 -18.40
CA GLY A 379 -3.59 17.92 -18.46
C GLY A 379 -4.10 18.34 -17.09
N LYS A 380 -5.10 19.23 -17.08
CA LYS A 380 -5.85 19.51 -15.85
C LYS A 380 -6.53 18.21 -15.36
N PRO A 381 -6.44 17.85 -14.07
CA PRO A 381 -7.09 16.67 -13.55
C PRO A 381 -8.60 16.77 -13.76
N ASN A 382 -9.20 15.69 -14.25
CA ASN A 382 -10.64 15.55 -14.47
C ASN A 382 -11.27 14.48 -13.56
N TYR A 383 -10.46 13.89 -12.67
CA TYR A 383 -10.90 12.87 -11.76
C TYR A 383 -11.80 13.45 -10.67
N THR A 384 -12.88 12.74 -10.37
CA THR A 384 -13.70 12.99 -9.19
C THR A 384 -14.24 11.64 -8.74
N PRO A 385 -14.11 11.26 -7.45
CA PRO A 385 -14.60 9.96 -6.99
C PRO A 385 -16.11 9.90 -7.14
N THR A 386 -16.64 8.88 -7.81
CA THR A 386 -18.09 8.67 -7.94
C THR A 386 -18.46 7.32 -7.36
N ARG A 387 -19.54 7.28 -6.58
CA ARG A 387 -20.06 6.03 -6.02
C ARG A 387 -20.34 5.07 -7.16
N ARG A 388 -19.70 3.90 -7.12
CA ARG A 388 -19.93 2.84 -8.11
C ARG A 388 -20.02 1.49 -7.41
N PRO A 389 -20.79 0.54 -7.95
CA PRO A 389 -20.78 -0.83 -7.45
C PRO A 389 -19.37 -1.40 -7.59
N THR A 390 -18.74 -1.73 -6.46
CA THR A 390 -17.50 -2.50 -6.42
C THR A 390 -17.75 -3.82 -5.69
N MET A 391 -16.84 -4.79 -5.80
CA MET A 391 -16.94 -6.02 -5.00
C MET A 391 -16.90 -5.76 -3.47
N PHE A 392 -16.44 -4.58 -3.06
CA PHE A 392 -16.38 -4.13 -1.66
C PHE A 392 -17.60 -3.28 -1.25
N SER A 393 -18.52 -2.97 -2.18
CA SER A 393 -19.70 -2.13 -1.91
C SER A 393 -20.87 -2.86 -1.25
N SER A 394 -20.93 -4.19 -1.33
CA SER A 394 -22.00 -5.00 -0.69
C SER A 394 -21.72 -5.34 0.77
N SER A 395 -20.51 -5.06 1.27
CA SER A 395 -20.08 -5.33 2.66
C SER A 395 -20.60 -4.31 3.68
N THR A 396 -21.33 -3.29 3.23
CA THR A 396 -21.70 -2.10 4.02
C THR A 396 -23.16 -2.14 4.49
N GLN A 397 -23.75 -3.33 4.67
CA GLN A 397 -25.09 -3.42 5.28
C GLN A 397 -24.99 -3.20 6.80
N GLY A 398 -24.79 -1.93 7.20
CA GLY A 398 -24.87 -1.45 8.60
C GLY A 398 -23.59 -0.88 9.23
N GLY A 399 -22.45 -0.83 8.53
CA GLY A 399 -21.16 -0.37 9.07
C GLY A 399 -20.67 0.95 8.45
N LYS A 400 -20.07 1.83 9.26
CA LYS A 400 -19.43 3.08 8.79
C LYS A 400 -18.30 2.76 7.79
N ALA A 401 -18.14 3.60 6.77
CA ALA A 401 -16.94 3.58 5.91
C ALA A 401 -15.68 3.86 6.75
N GLY A 402 -14.60 3.11 6.52
CA GLY A 402 -13.31 3.24 7.21
C GLY A 402 -12.82 1.97 7.92
N VAL A 403 -11.81 2.13 8.80
CA VAL A 403 -11.09 1.07 9.52
C VAL A 403 -11.98 -0.14 9.88
N GLY A 404 -11.71 -1.29 9.26
CA GLY A 404 -12.45 -2.54 9.50
C GLY A 404 -13.39 -3.00 8.37
N LYS A 405 -13.15 -2.60 7.11
CA LYS A 405 -13.88 -3.09 5.93
C LYS A 405 -13.93 -4.62 5.87
N ALA A 406 -15.12 -5.18 5.69
CA ALA A 406 -15.29 -6.62 5.55
C ALA A 406 -14.77 -7.09 4.17
N LYS A 407 -14.01 -8.19 4.16
CA LYS A 407 -13.54 -8.82 2.92
C LYS A 407 -14.73 -9.48 2.18
N PRO A 408 -14.82 -9.35 0.84
CA PRO A 408 -15.78 -10.11 0.05
C PRO A 408 -15.58 -11.62 0.25
N ALA A 409 -16.63 -12.42 0.04
CA ALA A 409 -16.54 -13.86 0.19
C ALA A 409 -15.43 -14.45 -0.70
N GLY A 410 -14.51 -15.22 -0.10
CA GLY A 410 -13.38 -15.85 -0.79
C GLY A 410 -12.17 -14.95 -1.06
N PHE A 411 -12.24 -13.65 -0.80
CA PHE A 411 -11.12 -12.73 -1.02
C PHE A 411 -10.05 -12.90 0.08
N GLY A 412 -8.79 -13.19 -0.32
CA GLY A 412 -7.69 -13.37 0.62
C GLY A 412 -7.89 -14.55 1.57
N ARG A 413 -8.68 -15.56 1.13
CA ARG A 413 -8.96 -16.77 1.90
C ARG A 413 -8.37 -17.98 1.20
N VAL A 414 -7.71 -18.80 2.00
CA VAL A 414 -7.05 -20.03 1.55
C VAL A 414 -7.60 -21.19 2.38
N SER A 415 -7.83 -22.33 1.75
CA SER A 415 -8.13 -23.59 2.45
C SER A 415 -6.85 -24.41 2.48
N THR A 416 -6.52 -24.98 3.63
CA THR A 416 -5.38 -25.90 3.74
C THR A 416 -5.86 -27.32 3.98
N ARG A 417 -5.13 -28.28 3.43
CA ARG A 417 -5.35 -29.71 3.65
C ARG A 417 -4.02 -30.34 4.02
N THR A 418 -3.95 -30.95 5.20
CA THR A 418 -2.79 -31.71 5.65
C THR A 418 -3.07 -33.20 5.48
N VAL A 419 -2.30 -33.87 4.63
CA VAL A 419 -2.37 -35.33 4.43
C VAL A 419 -1.00 -35.92 4.68
N ASN A 420 -0.91 -36.92 5.55
CA ASN A 420 0.34 -37.61 5.90
C ASN A 420 1.47 -36.63 6.33
N GLY A 421 1.12 -35.59 7.09
CA GLY A 421 2.07 -34.57 7.56
C GLY A 421 2.51 -33.54 6.49
N LYS A 422 2.00 -33.64 5.26
CA LYS A 422 2.24 -32.65 4.20
C LYS A 422 1.03 -31.73 4.06
N THR A 423 1.25 -30.44 4.27
CA THR A 423 0.22 -29.41 4.06
C THR A 423 0.21 -28.99 2.59
N SER A 424 -0.97 -28.91 2.01
CA SER A 424 -1.24 -28.32 0.70
C SER A 424 -2.30 -27.25 0.87
N TYR A 425 -2.38 -26.31 -0.06
CA TYR A 425 -3.45 -25.32 -0.07
C TYR A 425 -4.26 -25.36 -1.35
N THR A 426 -5.52 -24.98 -1.25
CA THR A 426 -6.42 -24.75 -2.37
C THR A 426 -7.15 -23.43 -2.13
N SER A 427 -7.49 -22.74 -3.21
CA SER A 427 -8.28 -21.51 -3.17
C SER A 427 -9.64 -21.77 -2.53
N ALA A 428 -10.13 -20.85 -1.69
CA ALA A 428 -11.49 -20.97 -1.16
C ALA A 428 -12.58 -20.87 -2.25
N SER A 429 -12.24 -20.36 -3.44
CA SER A 429 -13.15 -20.29 -4.60
C SER A 429 -13.21 -21.59 -5.40
N SER A 430 -12.23 -22.49 -5.29
CA SER A 430 -12.12 -23.67 -6.15
C SER A 430 -13.13 -24.75 -5.76
N SER A 431 -13.48 -24.80 -4.47
CA SER A 431 -14.47 -25.75 -3.93
C SER A 431 -15.91 -25.42 -4.33
N ARG A 432 -16.22 -24.16 -4.67
CA ARG A 432 -17.55 -23.81 -5.24
C ARG A 432 -17.61 -23.93 -6.76
N ALA A 433 -16.48 -24.04 -7.44
CA ALA A 433 -16.39 -23.91 -8.90
C ALA A 433 -16.67 -25.20 -9.69
N ARG A 434 -16.81 -26.37 -9.03
CA ARG A 434 -17.15 -27.61 -9.75
C ARG A 434 -18.62 -27.73 -10.17
N SER A 435 -19.52 -26.89 -9.67
CA SER A 435 -20.92 -26.80 -10.12
C SER A 435 -21.26 -25.55 -10.95
N SER A 436 -20.32 -24.62 -11.14
CA SER A 436 -20.55 -23.38 -11.90
C SER A 436 -19.36 -23.06 -12.79
N SER A 437 -19.48 -23.43 -14.06
CA SER A 437 -18.54 -23.06 -15.12
C SER A 437 -18.43 -21.54 -15.25
N GLY A 438 -17.25 -21.00 -14.99
CA GLY A 438 -16.78 -19.74 -15.58
C GLY A 438 -17.02 -18.47 -14.77
N ARG A 439 -16.10 -18.13 -13.87
CA ARG A 439 -15.88 -16.74 -13.45
C ARG A 439 -14.43 -16.49 -13.04
N SER A 440 -13.54 -16.47 -14.03
CA SER A 440 -12.21 -15.87 -13.90
C SER A 440 -12.36 -14.34 -13.90
N GLY A 441 -12.25 -13.71 -12.73
CA GLY A 441 -12.36 -12.26 -12.57
C GLY A 441 -11.02 -11.56 -12.75
N SER A 442 -10.83 -10.84 -13.86
CA SER A 442 -9.83 -9.79 -13.98
C SER A 442 -10.31 -8.58 -13.16
N PHE A 443 -9.81 -8.42 -11.93
CA PHE A 443 -10.09 -7.26 -11.09
C PHE A 443 -9.27 -6.06 -11.61
N GLY A 444 -9.93 -5.07 -12.21
CA GLY A 444 -9.28 -3.82 -12.64
C GLY A 444 -9.27 -3.47 -14.13
N ARG A 445 -10.13 -4.07 -14.98
CA ARG A 445 -10.30 -3.57 -16.37
C ARG A 445 -11.73 -3.10 -16.62
N SER A 446 -11.93 -1.79 -16.60
CA SER A 446 -13.06 -1.17 -17.31
C SER A 446 -12.83 -1.37 -18.81
N GLY A 447 -13.62 -2.27 -19.41
CA GLY A 447 -13.60 -2.50 -20.85
C GLY A 447 -14.10 -1.27 -21.59
N GLY A 448 -13.23 -0.64 -22.38
CA GLY A 448 -13.61 0.38 -23.36
C GLY A 448 -14.57 -0.21 -24.39
N ARG A 449 -15.76 0.39 -24.52
CA ARG A 449 -16.67 0.15 -25.65
C ARG A 449 -16.04 0.73 -26.92
N GLY A 450 -15.58 -0.14 -27.81
CA GLY A 450 -15.32 0.23 -29.19
C GLY A 450 -16.64 0.50 -29.92
N SER A 451 -16.79 1.70 -30.47
CA SER A 451 -17.80 2.04 -31.46
C SER A 451 -17.22 1.78 -32.84
N SER A 452 -17.80 0.84 -33.58
CA SER A 452 -17.52 0.64 -35.00
C SER A 452 -18.14 1.75 -35.83
N GLY A 453 -17.33 2.38 -36.67
CA GLY A 453 -17.76 2.90 -37.97
C GLY A 453 -17.64 1.82 -39.04
#